data_AF-A0A924B034-F1
#
_entry.id   AF-A0A924B034-F1
#
_cell.length_a   1.000
_cell.length_b   1.000
_cell.length_c   1.000
_cell.angle_alpha   90.00
_cell.angle_beta   90.00
_cell.angle_gamma   90.00
#
_symmetry.space_group_name_H-M   'P 1'
#
loop_
_entity.id
_entity.type
_entity.pdbx_description
1 polymer ?
#
loop_
_entity_poly.entity_id
_entity_poly.type
_entity_poly.pdbx_seq_one_letter_code
_entity_poly.pdbx_strand_id
1 'polypeptide(L)'
;HALVNPHDDYHARDPRSLKGKPTFIEPGNFAIALVDTIHSIPGDWAQLGRDIDSLSDPQVKRVLQGIYQRADGDLAAFQLAVEGWFDSAMERVSVAYKRHAMMISLLLSLLLAVVFNIDSIHLFRALWQHPSLAAQLSQSPEAMNAGAIDALWRLPIGWQSFPPRLDSQFALSVGGWFLTASTALFGAPFWFDLMKKTVSVRGSAPKP
;
A
#
# COMPACT_ATOMS: atom_id res chain seq x y z
N HIS A 1 8.83 -7.74 -25.95
CA HIS A 1 7.74 -8.14 -26.87
C HIS A 1 6.80 -6.96 -27.05
N ALA A 2 6.34 -6.71 -28.29
CA ALA A 2 5.52 -5.53 -28.61
C ALA A 2 4.19 -5.47 -27.85
N LEU A 3 3.60 -6.65 -27.60
CA LEU A 3 2.32 -6.76 -26.89
C LEU A 3 2.40 -6.44 -25.39
N VAL A 4 3.59 -6.51 -24.79
CA VAL A 4 3.79 -6.25 -23.36
C VAL A 4 4.29 -4.83 -23.11
N ASN A 5 5.00 -4.24 -24.07
CA ASN A 5 5.50 -2.86 -23.97
C ASN A 5 5.56 -2.19 -25.35
N PRO A 6 4.44 -1.62 -25.83
CA PRO A 6 4.35 -1.06 -27.18
C PRO A 6 5.15 0.24 -27.38
N HIS A 7 5.61 0.87 -26.29
CA HIS A 7 6.39 2.11 -26.32
C HIS A 7 7.90 1.87 -26.20
N ASP A 8 8.35 0.63 -26.12
CA ASP A 8 9.76 0.29 -26.02
C ASP A 8 10.41 0.21 -27.40
N ASP A 9 11.66 0.67 -27.50
CA ASP A 9 12.43 0.68 -28.75
C ASP A 9 13.12 -0.66 -29.05
N TYR A 10 12.82 -1.71 -28.25
CA TYR A 10 13.34 -3.08 -28.34
C TYR A 10 14.87 -3.20 -28.24
N HIS A 11 15.58 -2.13 -27.89
CA HIS A 11 17.05 -2.12 -27.78
C HIS A 11 17.57 -2.29 -26.34
N ALA A 12 16.67 -2.30 -25.35
CA ALA A 12 17.01 -2.48 -23.96
C ALA A 12 17.57 -3.89 -23.66
N ARG A 13 18.81 -3.95 -23.15
CA ARG A 13 19.47 -5.21 -22.72
C ARG A 13 19.26 -5.54 -21.24
N ASP A 14 18.79 -4.57 -20.44
CA ASP A 14 18.51 -4.71 -19.00
C ASP A 14 17.13 -4.07 -18.70
N PRO A 15 16.27 -4.69 -17.86
CA PRO A 15 15.04 -4.07 -17.33
C PRO A 15 15.22 -2.65 -16.74
N ARG A 16 16.42 -2.29 -16.27
CA ARG A 16 16.74 -0.93 -15.80
C ARG A 16 16.88 0.10 -16.92
N SER A 17 17.15 -0.35 -18.14
CA SER A 17 17.33 0.48 -19.34
C SER A 17 16.03 0.74 -20.13
N LEU A 18 14.91 0.14 -19.69
CA LEU A 18 13.59 0.37 -20.28
C LEU A 18 13.14 1.83 -20.03
N LYS A 19 12.94 2.59 -21.11
CA LYS A 19 12.48 4.00 -21.04
C LYS A 19 11.05 4.14 -20.54
N GLY A 20 10.18 3.20 -20.88
CA GLY A 20 8.80 3.14 -20.41
C GLY A 20 8.55 1.78 -19.79
N LYS A 21 8.38 1.70 -18.47
CA LYS A 21 7.97 0.45 -17.81
C LYS A 21 6.44 0.37 -17.84
N PRO A 22 5.83 -0.74 -18.29
CA PRO A 22 4.39 -0.87 -18.27
C PRO A 22 3.87 -0.84 -16.82
N THR A 23 2.85 -0.02 -16.56
CA THR A 23 2.24 0.13 -15.23
C THR A 23 1.47 -1.13 -14.80
N PHE A 24 0.94 -1.87 -15.78
CA PHE A 24 0.26 -3.14 -15.62
C PHE A 24 0.53 -3.99 -16.87
N ILE A 25 0.75 -5.30 -16.68
CA ILE A 25 0.93 -6.25 -17.78
C ILE A 25 -0.30 -7.16 -17.76
N GLU A 26 -1.04 -7.14 -18.86
CA GLU A 26 -2.21 -8.01 -19.02
C GLU A 26 -1.75 -9.49 -19.09
N PRO A 27 -2.32 -10.38 -18.26
CA PRO A 27 -1.85 -11.77 -18.15
C PRO A 27 -1.83 -12.55 -19.47
N GLY A 28 -2.84 -12.38 -20.33
CA GLY A 28 -2.90 -13.07 -21.62
C GLY A 28 -1.77 -12.64 -22.57
N ASN A 29 -1.52 -11.34 -22.67
CA ASN A 29 -0.43 -10.77 -23.45
C ASN A 29 0.94 -11.22 -22.94
N PHE A 30 1.10 -11.36 -21.62
CA PHE A 30 2.30 -11.96 -21.03
C PHE A 30 2.44 -13.43 -21.43
N ALA A 31 1.38 -14.22 -21.35
CA ALA A 31 1.42 -15.64 -21.70
C ALA A 31 1.80 -15.84 -23.18
N ILE A 32 1.21 -15.07 -24.10
CA ILE A 32 1.57 -15.07 -25.53
C ILE A 32 3.05 -14.74 -25.69
N ALA A 33 3.49 -13.60 -25.13
CA ALA A 33 4.87 -13.16 -25.26
C ALA A 33 5.86 -14.15 -24.65
N LEU A 34 5.50 -14.83 -23.56
CA LEU A 34 6.33 -15.83 -22.92
C LEU A 34 6.46 -17.07 -23.81
N VAL A 35 5.34 -17.57 -24.33
CA VAL A 35 5.32 -18.69 -25.28
C VAL A 35 6.17 -18.35 -26.51
N ASP A 36 5.95 -17.19 -27.14
CA ASP A 36 6.71 -16.75 -28.30
C ASP A 36 8.22 -16.57 -28.03
N THR A 37 8.60 -16.27 -26.78
CA THR A 37 10.01 -16.11 -26.40
C THR A 37 10.68 -17.46 -26.15
N ILE A 38 9.96 -18.44 -25.63
CA ILE A 38 10.50 -19.77 -25.29
C ILE A 38 10.49 -20.67 -26.52
N HIS A 39 9.44 -20.59 -27.34
CA HIS A 39 9.19 -21.55 -28.40
C HIS A 39 10.07 -21.24 -29.62
N SER A 40 11.06 -22.11 -29.87
CA SER A 40 12.00 -21.91 -30.98
C SER A 40 11.40 -22.29 -32.35
N ILE A 41 10.43 -23.20 -32.36
CA ILE A 41 9.74 -23.69 -33.57
C ILE A 41 8.23 -23.68 -33.33
N PRO A 42 7.47 -22.77 -33.96
CA PRO A 42 6.02 -22.67 -33.77
C PRO A 42 5.30 -23.98 -34.12
N GLY A 43 4.42 -24.44 -33.23
CA GLY A 43 3.55 -25.60 -33.47
C GLY A 43 4.14 -26.98 -33.13
N ASP A 44 5.43 -27.08 -32.76
CA ASP A 44 6.00 -28.34 -32.26
C ASP A 44 5.87 -28.43 -30.74
N TRP A 45 4.88 -29.19 -30.28
CA TRP A 45 4.64 -29.43 -28.86
C TRP A 45 5.82 -30.13 -28.16
N ALA A 46 6.43 -31.12 -28.81
CA ALA A 46 7.55 -31.86 -28.20
C ALA A 46 8.79 -30.97 -28.06
N GLN A 47 8.99 -30.01 -28.97
CA GLN A 47 10.04 -29.02 -28.87
C GLN A 47 9.79 -28.03 -27.73
N LEU A 48 8.54 -27.61 -27.48
CA LEU A 48 8.21 -26.72 -26.36
C LEU A 48 8.68 -27.31 -25.02
N GLY A 49 8.49 -28.61 -24.80
CA GLY A 49 8.99 -29.29 -23.60
C GLY A 49 10.52 -29.18 -23.46
N ARG A 50 11.28 -29.37 -24.55
CA ARG A 50 12.74 -29.22 -24.57
C ARG A 50 13.18 -27.78 -24.35
N ASP A 51 12.44 -26.82 -24.89
CA ASP A 51 12.72 -25.40 -24.73
C ASP A 51 12.51 -24.98 -23.27
N ILE A 52 11.46 -25.47 -22.61
CA ILE A 52 11.24 -25.29 -21.17
C ILE A 52 12.38 -25.90 -20.36
N ASP A 53 12.85 -27.09 -20.74
CA ASP A 53 13.98 -27.77 -20.08
C ASP A 53 15.30 -26.99 -20.19
N SER A 54 15.44 -26.13 -21.19
CA SER A 54 16.62 -25.29 -21.41
C SER A 54 16.66 -24.03 -20.52
N LEU A 55 15.55 -23.68 -19.86
CA LEU A 55 15.47 -22.46 -19.04
C LEU A 55 16.48 -22.49 -17.88
N SER A 56 17.09 -21.33 -17.60
CA SER A 56 18.11 -21.19 -16.55
C SER A 56 17.52 -21.23 -15.14
N ASP A 57 16.31 -20.69 -14.95
CA ASP A 57 15.65 -20.61 -13.64
C ASP A 57 14.95 -21.93 -13.29
N PRO A 58 15.37 -22.63 -12.21
CA PRO A 58 14.78 -23.92 -11.83
C PRO A 58 13.33 -23.84 -11.36
N GLN A 59 12.92 -22.71 -10.77
CA GLN A 59 11.57 -22.52 -10.27
C GLN A 59 10.60 -22.29 -11.44
N VAL A 60 10.96 -21.40 -12.37
CA VAL A 60 10.15 -21.16 -13.57
C VAL A 60 10.04 -22.44 -14.40
N LYS A 61 11.15 -23.16 -14.59
CA LYS A 61 11.17 -24.46 -15.27
C LYS A 61 10.18 -25.44 -14.67
N ARG A 62 10.21 -25.63 -13.34
CA ARG A 62 9.31 -26.58 -12.66
C ARG A 62 7.83 -26.23 -12.85
N VAL A 63 7.50 -24.94 -12.77
CA VAL A 63 6.11 -24.48 -12.98
C VAL A 63 5.67 -24.73 -14.41
N LEU A 64 6.48 -24.30 -15.39
CA LEU A 64 6.15 -24.43 -16.81
C LEU A 64 6.11 -25.91 -17.24
N GLN A 65 7.01 -26.76 -16.76
CA GLN A 65 6.95 -28.21 -16.98
C GLN A 65 5.65 -28.81 -16.43
N GLY A 66 5.24 -28.39 -15.22
CA GLY A 66 3.98 -28.86 -14.63
C GLY A 66 2.74 -28.38 -15.42
N ILE A 67 2.78 -27.18 -15.98
CA ILE A 67 1.72 -26.68 -16.87
C ILE A 67 1.72 -27.44 -18.20
N TYR A 68 2.90 -27.65 -18.79
CA TYR A 68 3.11 -28.42 -20.02
C TYR A 68 2.55 -29.83 -19.90
N GLN A 69 2.89 -30.56 -18.84
CA GLN A 69 2.38 -31.92 -18.61
C GLN A 69 0.84 -31.98 -18.45
N ARG A 70 0.22 -30.94 -17.87
CA ARG A 70 -1.24 -30.88 -17.70
C ARG A 70 -1.99 -30.49 -18.97
N ALA A 71 -1.35 -29.72 -19.84
CA ALA A 71 -1.95 -29.24 -21.08
C ALA A 71 -1.98 -30.30 -22.19
N ASP A 72 -1.19 -31.38 -22.06
CA ASP A 72 -1.31 -32.61 -22.87
C ASP A 72 -1.42 -32.40 -24.39
N GLY A 73 -0.61 -31.51 -24.96
CA GLY A 73 -0.62 -31.22 -26.39
C GLY A 73 -1.47 -30.02 -26.80
N ASP A 74 -2.30 -29.49 -25.91
CA ASP A 74 -3.13 -28.32 -26.16
C ASP A 74 -2.40 -27.02 -25.82
N LEU A 75 -1.97 -26.30 -26.86
CA LEU A 75 -1.29 -25.02 -26.73
C LEU A 75 -2.20 -23.93 -26.12
N ALA A 76 -3.50 -23.94 -26.42
CA ALA A 76 -4.43 -22.96 -25.87
C ALA A 76 -4.62 -23.21 -24.36
N ALA A 77 -4.75 -24.47 -23.95
CA ALA A 77 -4.79 -24.83 -22.54
C ALA A 77 -3.48 -24.49 -21.81
N PHE A 78 -2.33 -24.69 -22.46
CA PHE A 78 -1.03 -24.27 -21.93
C PHE A 78 -0.98 -22.76 -21.68
N GLN A 79 -1.32 -21.97 -22.69
CA GLN A 79 -1.31 -20.51 -22.62
C GLN A 79 -2.24 -19.99 -21.52
N LEU A 80 -3.47 -20.53 -21.43
CA LEU A 80 -4.44 -20.16 -20.40
C LEU A 80 -3.94 -20.50 -18.98
N ALA A 81 -3.25 -21.62 -18.83
CA ALA A 81 -2.67 -22.01 -17.53
C ALA A 81 -1.47 -21.15 -17.13
N VAL A 82 -0.65 -20.71 -18.10
CA VAL A 82 0.43 -19.73 -17.88
C VAL A 82 -0.15 -18.38 -17.47
N GLU A 83 -1.19 -17.93 -18.16
CA GLU A 83 -1.94 -16.71 -17.85
C GLU A 83 -2.42 -16.71 -16.38
N GLY A 84 -3.15 -17.76 -15.97
CA GLY A 84 -3.66 -17.86 -14.61
C GLY A 84 -2.56 -17.97 -13.54
N TRP A 85 -1.44 -18.64 -13.85
CA TRP A 85 -0.29 -18.68 -12.96
C TRP A 85 0.34 -17.29 -12.77
N PHE A 86 0.51 -16.55 -13.86
CA PHE A 86 1.07 -15.20 -13.84
C PHE A 86 0.17 -14.23 -13.07
N ASP A 87 -1.14 -14.22 -13.34
CA ASP A 87 -2.11 -13.38 -12.64
C ASP A 87 -2.06 -13.59 -11.12
N SER A 88 -2.10 -14.86 -10.70
CA SER A 88 -1.96 -15.25 -9.29
C SER A 88 -0.61 -14.80 -8.69
N ALA A 89 0.48 -14.84 -9.47
CA ALA A 89 1.79 -14.38 -9.01
C ALA A 89 1.83 -12.86 -8.86
N MET A 90 1.26 -12.13 -9.82
CA MET A 90 1.19 -10.67 -9.81
C MET A 90 0.28 -10.13 -8.70
N GLU A 91 -0.82 -10.82 -8.38
CA GLU A 91 -1.66 -10.47 -7.22
C GLU A 91 -0.83 -10.51 -5.93
N ARG A 92 -0.08 -11.59 -5.70
CA ARG A 92 0.79 -11.73 -4.52
C ARG A 92 1.89 -10.66 -4.45
N VAL A 93 2.52 -10.35 -5.58
CA VAL A 93 3.55 -9.30 -5.68
C VAL A 93 2.93 -7.92 -5.38
N SER A 94 1.76 -7.64 -5.95
CA SER A 94 1.04 -6.38 -5.76
C SER A 94 0.63 -6.17 -4.31
N VAL A 95 0.18 -7.23 -3.63
CA VAL A 95 -0.15 -7.20 -2.20
C VAL A 95 1.10 -6.92 -1.35
N ALA A 96 2.22 -7.59 -1.64
CA ALA A 96 3.47 -7.36 -0.90
C ALA A 96 3.98 -5.92 -1.09
N TYR A 97 3.92 -5.40 -2.32
CA TYR A 97 4.26 -4.01 -2.63
C TYR A 97 3.36 -3.02 -1.90
N LYS A 98 2.03 -3.22 -1.95
CA LYS A 98 1.07 -2.37 -1.23
C LYS A 98 1.34 -2.33 0.26
N ARG A 99 1.65 -3.47 0.88
CA ARG A 99 2.03 -3.56 2.29
C ARG A 99 3.31 -2.79 2.59
N HIS A 100 4.31 -2.90 1.73
CA HIS A 100 5.58 -2.19 1.89
C HIS A 100 5.39 -0.67 1.76
N ALA A 101 4.67 -0.22 0.74
CA ALA A 101 4.34 1.18 0.54
C ALA A 101 3.55 1.74 1.74
N MET A 102 2.58 0.99 2.26
CA MET A 102 1.81 1.37 3.45
C MET A 102 2.70 1.51 4.70
N MET A 103 3.67 0.61 4.90
CA MET A 103 4.63 0.71 6.01
C MET A 103 5.54 1.92 5.88
N ILE A 104 6.04 2.23 4.68
CA ILE A 104 6.83 3.44 4.44
C ILE A 104 6.01 4.69 4.75
N SER A 105 4.76 4.77 4.26
CA SER A 105 3.86 5.88 4.54
C SER A 105 3.57 6.02 6.04
N LEU A 106 3.37 4.91 6.75
CA LEU A 106 3.16 4.91 8.19
C LEU A 106 4.40 5.46 8.92
N LEU A 107 5.59 4.98 8.57
CA LEU A 107 6.84 5.45 9.18
C LEU A 107 7.11 6.92 8.88
N LEU A 108 6.83 7.38 7.67
CA LEU A 108 6.96 8.79 7.31
C LEU A 108 5.98 9.66 8.10
N SER A 109 4.70 9.27 8.18
CA SER A 109 3.69 9.98 8.98
C SER A 109 4.04 10.00 10.46
N LEU A 110 4.54 8.88 11.01
CA LEU A 110 4.99 8.81 12.40
C LEU A 110 6.21 9.71 12.63
N LEU A 111 7.19 9.68 11.73
CA LEU A 111 8.35 10.57 11.79
C LEU A 111 7.93 12.04 11.78
N LEU A 112 7.01 12.44 10.91
CA LEU A 112 6.47 13.79 10.90
C LEU A 112 5.78 14.13 12.23
N ALA A 113 4.94 13.24 12.76
CA ALA A 113 4.26 13.46 14.05
C ALA A 113 5.27 13.67 15.20
N VAL A 114 6.35 12.89 15.22
CA VAL A 114 7.44 13.03 16.21
C VAL A 114 8.20 14.34 16.03
N VAL A 115 8.60 14.67 14.80
CA VAL A 115 9.40 15.88 14.48
C VAL A 115 8.63 17.15 14.77
N PHE A 116 7.36 17.20 14.37
CA PHE A 116 6.47 18.34 14.65
C PHE A 116 5.86 18.30 16.05
N ASN A 117 6.16 17.25 16.83
CA ASN A 117 5.64 17.03 18.17
C ASN A 117 4.09 17.08 18.23
N ILE A 118 3.43 16.62 17.16
CA ILE A 118 1.98 16.63 17.01
C ILE A 118 1.41 15.42 17.71
N ASP A 119 0.78 15.65 18.86
CA ASP A 119 0.16 14.62 19.69
C ASP A 119 -1.35 14.84 19.76
N SER A 120 -2.11 13.97 19.09
CA SER A 120 -3.58 14.05 19.07
C SER A 120 -4.23 13.90 20.45
N ILE A 121 -3.64 13.15 21.38
CA ILE A 121 -4.21 12.94 22.73
C ILE A 121 -4.02 14.19 23.58
N HIS A 122 -2.83 14.80 23.54
CA HIS A 122 -2.59 16.06 24.25
C HIS A 122 -3.39 17.22 23.65
N LEU A 123 -3.45 17.31 22.32
CA LEU A 123 -4.29 18.30 21.65
C LEU A 123 -5.76 18.18 22.08
N PHE A 124 -6.29 16.94 22.12
CA PHE A 124 -7.64 16.69 22.61
C PHE A 124 -7.83 17.17 24.05
N ARG A 125 -6.92 16.82 24.97
CA ARG A 125 -7.02 17.26 26.38
C ARG A 125 -6.96 18.77 26.52
N ALA A 126 -6.06 19.43 25.79
CA ALA A 126 -5.90 20.87 25.83
C ALA A 126 -7.18 21.58 25.34
N LEU A 127 -7.74 21.13 24.22
CA LEU A 127 -9.00 21.68 23.70
C LEU A 127 -10.19 21.38 24.62
N TRP A 128 -10.21 20.20 25.26
CA TRP A 128 -11.25 19.84 26.21
C TRP A 128 -11.23 20.69 27.48
N GLN A 129 -10.04 21.05 27.97
CA GLN A 129 -9.88 21.92 29.14
C GLN A 129 -10.09 23.40 28.83
N HIS A 130 -9.95 23.81 27.55
CA HIS A 130 -10.13 25.19 27.09
C HIS A 130 -11.27 25.30 26.06
N PRO A 131 -12.54 25.23 26.50
CA PRO A 131 -13.69 25.22 25.59
C PRO A 131 -13.83 26.51 24.77
N SER A 132 -13.29 27.64 25.25
CA SER A 132 -13.24 28.90 24.51
C SER A 132 -12.34 28.83 23.27
N LEU A 133 -11.23 28.08 23.32
CA LEU A 133 -10.34 27.84 22.17
C LEU A 133 -11.00 26.87 21.19
N ALA A 134 -11.65 25.81 21.69
CA ALA A 134 -12.41 24.88 20.85
C ALA A 134 -13.55 25.60 20.10
N ALA A 135 -14.29 26.49 20.77
CA ALA A 135 -15.35 27.26 20.15
C ALA A 135 -14.86 28.18 19.01
N GLN A 136 -13.62 28.68 19.10
CA GLN A 136 -13.02 29.52 18.04
C GLN A 136 -12.60 28.69 16.82
N LEU A 137 -12.15 27.44 17.01
CA LEU A 137 -11.80 26.51 15.93
C LEU A 137 -13.02 26.00 15.15
N SER A 138 -14.21 25.99 15.78
CA SER A 138 -15.47 25.60 15.14
C SER A 138 -16.04 26.67 14.21
N GLN A 139 -15.50 27.90 14.25
CA GLN A 139 -15.95 29.00 13.40
C GLN A 139 -15.28 28.92 12.04
N SER A 140 -15.92 29.50 11.01
CA SER A 140 -15.33 29.56 9.67
C SER A 140 -13.94 30.21 9.70
N PRO A 141 -13.00 29.81 8.79
CA PRO A 141 -11.64 30.35 8.76
C PRO A 141 -11.57 31.89 8.69
N GLU A 142 -12.58 32.51 8.10
CA GLU A 142 -12.74 33.97 7.97
C GLU A 142 -13.06 34.68 9.29
N ALA A 143 -13.60 33.97 10.28
CA ALA A 143 -13.97 34.47 11.60
C ALA A 143 -12.89 34.25 12.67
N MET A 144 -11.77 33.59 12.32
CA MET A 144 -10.65 33.40 13.25
C MET A 144 -9.86 34.70 13.41
N ASN A 145 -9.89 35.27 14.61
CA ASN A 145 -9.14 36.49 14.94
C ASN A 145 -7.64 36.18 15.11
N ALA A 146 -6.76 37.17 14.86
CA ALA A 146 -5.31 37.01 15.02
C ALA A 146 -4.89 36.53 16.42
N GLY A 147 -5.62 36.93 17.48
CA GLY A 147 -5.39 36.44 18.85
C GLY A 147 -5.73 34.96 19.06
N ALA A 148 -6.66 34.40 18.27
CA ALA A 148 -6.95 32.97 18.28
C ALA A 148 -5.80 32.16 17.68
N ILE A 149 -5.22 32.65 16.57
CA ILE A 149 -4.05 32.06 15.92
C ILE A 149 -2.85 32.09 16.88
N ASP A 150 -2.63 33.21 17.56
CA ASP A 150 -1.56 33.34 18.56
C ASP A 150 -1.75 32.38 19.76
N ALA A 151 -3.00 32.16 20.18
CA ALA A 151 -3.30 31.18 21.22
C ALA A 151 -3.02 29.72 20.78
N LEU A 152 -3.21 29.39 19.49
CA LEU A 152 -2.88 28.06 18.96
C LEU A 152 -1.37 27.81 18.97
N TRP A 153 -0.55 28.82 18.68
CA TRP A 153 0.92 28.72 18.76
C TRP A 153 1.45 28.54 20.19
N ARG A 154 0.66 28.88 21.21
CA ARG A 154 1.00 28.72 22.63
C ARG A 154 0.60 27.37 23.20
N LEU A 155 -0.16 26.56 22.45
CA LEU A 155 -0.48 25.21 22.88
C LEU A 155 0.83 24.40 22.96
N PRO A 156 1.10 23.72 24.09
CA PRO A 156 2.23 22.82 24.16
C PRO A 156 1.99 21.69 23.15
N ILE A 157 2.63 21.79 22.00
CA ILE A 157 2.71 20.70 21.03
C ILE A 157 3.67 19.68 21.65
N GLY A 158 3.10 18.61 22.21
CA GLY A 158 3.79 17.43 22.76
C GLY A 158 4.73 17.69 23.95
N TRP A 159 5.92 17.05 23.98
CA TRP A 159 6.75 17.00 25.19
C TRP A 159 7.17 18.38 25.72
N GLN A 160 7.08 18.56 27.03
CA GLN A 160 7.36 19.83 27.73
C GLN A 160 8.84 20.04 28.09
N SER A 161 9.70 19.01 27.95
CA SER A 161 11.12 19.08 28.28
C SER A 161 11.96 18.15 27.38
N PHE A 162 13.20 18.55 27.08
CA PHE A 162 14.17 17.75 26.31
C PHE A 162 15.49 17.59 27.09
N PRO A 163 16.03 16.37 27.27
CA PRO A 163 15.48 15.09 26.83
C PRO A 163 14.17 14.75 27.56
N PRO A 164 13.22 14.05 26.90
CA PRO A 164 11.94 13.73 27.49
C PRO A 164 12.10 12.71 28.63
N ARG A 165 11.29 12.85 29.68
CA ARG A 165 11.24 11.89 30.79
C ARG A 165 10.41 10.68 30.36
N LEU A 166 10.94 9.47 30.54
CA LEU A 166 10.24 8.22 30.20
C LEU A 166 9.19 7.86 31.27
N ASP A 167 8.14 8.65 31.38
CA ASP A 167 7.05 8.48 32.34
C ASP A 167 5.71 8.11 31.66
N SER A 168 4.63 8.09 32.44
CA SER A 168 3.28 7.80 31.91
C SER A 168 2.78 8.88 30.95
N GLN A 169 3.24 10.12 31.07
CA GLN A 169 2.89 11.20 30.14
C GLN A 169 3.58 10.99 28.79
N PHE A 170 4.84 10.57 28.81
CA PHE A 170 5.57 10.15 27.62
C PHE A 170 4.89 8.98 26.90
N ALA A 171 4.46 7.95 27.64
CA ALA A 171 3.76 6.82 27.06
C ALA A 171 2.44 7.24 26.38
N LEU A 172 1.72 8.20 26.98
CA LEU A 172 0.54 8.81 26.37
C LEU A 172 0.88 9.58 25.10
N SER A 173 2.03 10.26 25.06
CA SER A 173 2.48 10.95 23.85
C SER A 173 2.86 10.03 22.72
N VAL A 174 3.51 8.92 23.03
CA VAL A 174 3.74 7.84 22.06
C VAL A 174 2.41 7.35 21.48
N GLY A 175 1.41 7.09 22.34
CA GLY A 175 0.06 6.73 21.88
C GLY A 175 -0.60 7.81 21.03
N GLY A 176 -0.39 9.08 21.36
CA GLY A 176 -0.87 10.24 20.61
C GLY A 176 -0.30 10.31 19.20
N TRP A 177 1.01 10.08 19.05
CA TRP A 177 1.68 10.05 17.75
C TRP A 177 1.22 8.90 16.87
N PHE A 178 0.99 7.72 17.45
CA PHE A 178 0.40 6.61 16.69
C PHE A 178 -1.00 6.97 16.20
N LEU A 179 -1.80 7.66 17.00
CA LEU A 179 -3.12 8.14 16.62
C LEU A 179 -3.05 9.21 15.51
N THR A 180 -2.11 10.14 15.61
CA THR A 180 -1.83 11.15 14.57
C THR A 180 -1.34 10.51 13.26
N ALA A 181 -0.42 9.56 13.32
CA ALA A 181 0.04 8.83 12.14
C ALA A 181 -1.09 8.01 11.50
N SER A 182 -1.97 7.42 12.31
CA SER A 182 -3.12 6.63 11.82
C SER A 182 -4.19 7.49 11.15
N THR A 183 -4.40 8.73 11.60
CA THR A 183 -5.30 9.68 10.94
C THR A 183 -4.79 10.12 9.57
N ALA A 184 -3.49 10.37 9.45
CA ALA A 184 -2.85 10.66 8.17
C ALA A 184 -2.91 9.46 7.20
N LEU A 185 -2.87 8.22 7.72
CA LEU A 185 -2.84 7.00 6.89
C LEU A 185 -4.21 6.59 6.33
N PHE A 186 -5.28 6.69 7.13
CA PHE A 186 -6.59 6.13 6.77
C PHE A 186 -7.64 7.17 6.34
N GLY A 187 -7.42 8.46 6.63
CA GLY A 187 -8.35 9.54 6.29
C GLY A 187 -9.64 9.55 7.11
N ALA A 188 -10.45 10.60 6.94
CA ALA A 188 -11.67 10.84 7.71
C ALA A 188 -12.76 9.74 7.59
N PRO A 189 -13.03 9.13 6.42
CA PRO A 189 -14.09 8.13 6.28
C PRO A 189 -13.90 6.91 7.20
N PHE A 190 -12.66 6.41 7.31
CA PHE A 190 -12.33 5.29 8.20
C PHE A 190 -12.69 5.58 9.66
N TRP A 191 -12.30 6.77 10.16
CA TRP A 191 -12.56 7.17 11.55
C TRP A 191 -14.04 7.42 11.81
N PHE A 192 -14.77 7.95 10.83
CA PHE A 192 -16.21 8.13 10.94
C PHE A 192 -16.95 6.78 11.04
N ASP A 193 -16.55 5.81 10.23
CA ASP A 193 -17.11 4.45 10.28
C ASP A 193 -16.75 3.73 11.59
N LEU A 194 -15.51 3.90 12.09
CA LEU A 194 -15.10 3.37 13.38
C LEU A 194 -15.93 3.97 14.53
N MET A 195 -16.14 5.29 14.54
CA MET A 195 -16.99 5.95 15.53
C MET A 195 -18.43 5.43 15.48
N LYS A 196 -19.04 5.36 14.29
CA LYS A 196 -20.39 4.78 14.12
C LYS A 196 -20.50 3.39 14.72
N LYS A 197 -19.50 2.53 14.46
CA LYS A 197 -19.47 1.15 14.96
C LYS A 197 -19.34 1.09 16.49
N THR A 198 -18.56 1.97 17.10
CA THR A 198 -18.44 2.02 18.57
C THR A 198 -19.70 2.54 19.27
N VAL A 199 -20.40 3.50 18.65
CA VAL A 199 -21.66 4.04 19.18
C VAL A 199 -22.82 3.05 19.03
N SER A 200 -22.89 2.32 17.91
CA SER A 200 -23.95 1.32 17.68
C SER A 200 -23.86 0.14 18.64
N VAL A 201 -22.65 -0.25 19.08
CA VAL A 201 -22.43 -1.33 20.07
C VAL A 201 -23.01 -1.01 21.45
N ARG A 202 -23.18 0.27 21.82
CA ARG A 202 -23.86 0.67 23.08
C ARG A 202 -25.38 0.72 22.97
N GLY A 203 -25.95 0.69 21.76
CA GLY A 203 -27.39 0.79 21.51
C GLY A 203 -28.12 -0.56 21.49
N SER A 204 -27.40 -1.68 21.49
CA SER A 204 -27.96 -3.04 21.42
C SER A 204 -27.95 -3.76 22.79
N ALA A 205 -28.47 -3.12 23.83
CA ALA A 205 -28.85 -3.82 25.06
C ALA A 205 -30.30 -4.32 24.89
N PRO A 206 -30.60 -5.62 25.16
CA PRO A 206 -31.97 -6.10 25.09
C PRO A 206 -32.79 -5.38 26.18
N LYS A 207 -33.95 -4.82 25.79
CA LYS A 207 -34.92 -4.27 26.74
C LYS A 207 -35.38 -5.39 27.69
N PRO A 208 -35.48 -5.13 29.02
CA PRO A 208 -36.06 -6.08 29.97
C PRO A 208 -37.55 -6.30 29.71
#